data_AF-A0A0M6ZTQ7-F1
#
_entry.id   AF-A0A0M6ZTQ7-F1
#
_cell.length_a   1.000
_cell.length_b   1.000
_cell.length_c   1.000
_cell.angle_alpha   90.00
_cell.angle_beta   90.00
_cell.angle_gamma   90.00
#
_symmetry.space_group_name_H-M   'P 1'
#
loop_
_entity.id
_entity.type
_entity.pdbx_description
1 polymer ?
#
loop_
_entity_poly.entity_id
_entity_poly.type
_entity_poly.pdbx_seq_one_letter_code
_entity_poly.pdbx_strand_id
1 'polypeptide(L)'
;MVVFEDVEDVIEWLESLGYVDFWEAVEPYQLTLQDRDFCDGQIASGSVPQNLVLSGLKTLARIELTQRLKLKRRCPEPTVAQYLRLHH
;
A
#
# COMPACT_ATOMS: atom_id res chain seq x y z
N MET A 1 -15.22 1.45 -0.09
CA MET A 1 -14.23 0.42 0.30
C MET A 1 -13.65 -0.14 -0.98
N VAL A 2 -12.32 -0.16 -1.10
CA VAL A 2 -11.63 -0.70 -2.29
C VAL A 2 -11.57 -2.22 -2.17
N VAL A 3 -11.72 -2.91 -3.29
CA VAL A 3 -11.55 -4.37 -3.35
C VAL A 3 -10.16 -4.64 -3.89
N PHE A 4 -9.39 -5.47 -3.20
CA PHE A 4 -8.06 -5.90 -3.60
C PHE A 4 -8.12 -7.38 -3.98
N GLU A 5 -7.67 -7.72 -5.18
CA GLU A 5 -7.61 -9.10 -5.65
C GLU A 5 -6.27 -9.75 -5.24
N ASP A 6 -5.19 -8.97 -5.30
CA ASP A 6 -3.85 -9.41 -4.97
C ASP A 6 -3.03 -8.37 -4.18
N VAL A 7 -1.81 -8.76 -3.81
CA VAL A 7 -0.87 -7.89 -3.09
C VAL A 7 -0.47 -6.67 -3.91
N GLU A 8 -0.37 -6.82 -5.22
CA GLU A 8 0.02 -5.78 -6.17
C GLU A 8 -1.03 -4.67 -6.22
N ASP A 9 -2.33 -5.01 -6.19
CA ASP A 9 -3.41 -4.00 -6.09
C ASP A 9 -3.27 -3.12 -4.85
N VAL A 10 -2.88 -3.70 -3.70
CA VAL A 10 -2.64 -2.94 -2.47
C VAL A 10 -1.43 -2.01 -2.63
N ILE A 11 -0.37 -2.49 -3.29
CA ILE A 11 0.85 -1.70 -3.54
C ILE A 11 0.52 -0.51 -4.44
N GLU A 12 -0.12 -0.75 -5.59
CA GLU A 12 -0.48 0.27 -6.57
C GLU A 12 -1.42 1.32 -5.95
N TRP A 13 -2.42 0.85 -5.19
CA TRP A 13 -3.32 1.73 -4.45
C TRP A 13 -2.56 2.60 -3.45
N LEU A 14 -1.72 2.01 -2.58
CA LEU A 14 -0.96 2.77 -1.59
C LEU A 14 0.04 3.73 -2.25
N GLU A 15 0.72 3.34 -3.33
CA GLU A 15 1.68 4.19 -4.03
C GLU A 15 1.05 5.50 -4.50
N SER A 16 -0.19 5.43 -5.01
CA SER A 16 -0.92 6.60 -5.51
C SER A 16 -1.28 7.65 -4.45
N LEU A 17 -1.31 7.29 -3.17
CA LEU A 17 -1.83 8.17 -2.11
C LEU A 17 -0.82 9.20 -1.62
N GLY A 18 -1.26 10.45 -1.48
CA GLY A 18 -0.55 11.48 -0.73
C GLY A 18 -0.60 11.23 0.78
N TYR A 19 0.11 12.04 1.57
CA TYR A 19 0.15 11.86 3.03
C TYR A 19 -1.21 12.06 3.70
N VAL A 20 -1.97 13.07 3.28
CA VAL A 20 -3.32 13.34 3.81
C VAL A 20 -4.29 12.25 3.35
N ASP A 21 -4.32 11.99 2.03
CA ASP A 21 -5.21 10.98 1.43
C ASP A 21 -4.98 9.59 2.00
N PHE A 22 -3.74 9.26 2.37
CA PHE A 22 -3.41 8.00 3.04
C PHE A 22 -4.26 7.77 4.28
N TRP A 23 -4.34 8.76 5.19
CA TRP A 23 -5.07 8.62 6.45
C TRP A 23 -6.57 8.42 6.23
N GLU A 24 -7.16 9.17 5.31
CA GLU A 24 -8.58 9.05 4.97
C GLU A 24 -8.88 7.70 4.30
N ALA A 25 -7.99 7.25 3.41
CA ALA A 25 -8.19 6.03 2.64
C ALA A 25 -8.01 4.76 3.49
N VAL A 26 -7.14 4.77 4.51
CA VAL A 26 -6.90 3.60 5.39
C VAL A 26 -7.81 3.53 6.62
N GLU A 27 -8.49 4.62 6.98
CA GLU A 27 -9.38 4.70 8.16
C GLU A 27 -10.41 3.55 8.24
N PRO A 28 -11.10 3.18 7.14
CA PRO A 28 -12.11 2.11 7.19
C PRO A 28 -11.52 0.73 7.54
N TYR A 29 -10.22 0.53 7.37
CA TYR A 29 -9.56 -0.74 7.64
C TYR A 29 -9.07 -0.86 9.09
N GLN A 30 -9.10 0.23 9.87
CA GLN A 30 -8.68 0.24 11.28
C GLN A 30 -7.34 -0.47 11.50
N LEU A 31 -6.33 0.01 10.77
CA LEU A 31 -4.97 -0.55 10.79
C LEU A 31 -4.23 -0.15 12.08
N THR A 32 -3.30 -0.99 12.50
CA THR A 32 -2.46 -0.79 13.68
C THR A 32 -1.23 0.03 13.30
N LEU A 33 -1.46 1.30 12.97
CA LEU A 33 -0.40 2.24 12.55
C LEU A 33 0.05 3.11 13.72
N GLN A 34 1.16 3.83 13.52
CA GLN A 34 1.51 4.94 14.41
C GLN A 34 0.41 6.00 14.38
N ASP A 35 0.27 6.72 15.48
CA ASP A 35 -0.69 7.80 15.59
C ASP A 35 -0.35 8.96 14.63
N ARG A 36 -1.38 9.55 14.02
CA ARG A 36 -1.22 10.64 13.04
C ARG A 36 -0.55 11.86 13.68
N ASP A 37 -0.91 12.24 14.90
CA ASP A 37 -0.34 13.41 15.57
C ASP A 37 1.15 13.21 15.86
N PHE A 38 1.55 11.96 16.16
CA PHE A 38 2.97 11.62 16.32
C PHE A 38 3.75 11.75 15.01
N CYS A 39 3.19 11.30 13.89
CA CYS A 39 3.79 11.47 12.58
C CYS A 39 3.87 12.95 12.17
N ASP A 40 2.80 13.72 12.40
CA ASP A 40 2.73 15.15 12.11
C ASP A 40 3.78 15.93 12.93
N GLY A 41 3.98 15.56 14.20
CA GLY A 41 5.03 16.13 15.06
C GLY A 41 6.45 15.88 14.55
N GLN A 42 6.74 14.67 14.04
CA GLN A 42 8.05 14.37 13.44
C GLN A 42 8.31 15.16 12.16
N ILE A 43 7.27 15.38 11.36
CA ILE A 43 7.36 16.18 10.13
C ILE A 43 7.55 17.66 10.48
N ALA A 44 6.73 18.20 11.38
CA ALA A 44 6.77 19.61 11.77
C ALA A 44 8.08 20.01 12.46
N SER A 45 8.67 19.10 13.25
CA SER A 45 9.98 19.30 13.87
C SER A 45 11.15 19.18 12.87
N GLY A 46 10.91 18.70 11.66
CA GLY A 46 11.94 18.40 10.67
C GLY A 46 12.82 17.19 11.04
N SER A 47 12.45 16.43 12.07
CA SER A 47 13.20 15.25 12.50
C SER A 47 13.20 14.15 11.43
N VAL A 48 12.09 13.99 10.71
CA VAL A 48 11.94 13.01 9.64
C VAL A 48 11.20 13.67 8.47
N PRO A 49 11.69 13.56 7.23
CA PRO A 49 11.01 14.15 6.09
C PRO A 49 9.71 13.39 5.80
N GLN A 50 8.67 14.13 5.37
CA GLN A 50 7.32 13.59 5.15
C GLN A 50 7.29 12.37 4.21
N ASN A 51 8.12 12.35 3.18
CA ASN A 51 8.19 11.22 2.24
C ASN A 51 8.66 9.92 2.92
N LEU A 52 9.58 10.02 3.89
CA LEU A 52 10.08 8.86 4.62
C LEU A 52 9.05 8.35 5.63
N VAL A 53 8.36 9.26 6.33
CA VAL A 53 7.22 8.92 7.21
C VAL A 53 6.14 8.20 6.40
N LEU A 54 5.71 8.78 5.28
CA LEU A 54 4.69 8.20 4.41
C LEU A 54 5.12 6.84 3.84
N SER A 55 6.38 6.68 3.42
CA SER A 55 6.90 5.40 2.93
C SER A 55 6.85 4.30 4.01
N GLY A 56 7.20 4.65 5.25
CA GLY A 56 7.08 3.75 6.40
C GLY A 56 5.63 3.34 6.66
N LEU A 57 4.71 4.32 6.70
CA LEU A 57 3.28 4.08 6.89
C LEU A 57 2.68 3.19 5.80
N LYS A 58 2.98 3.47 4.52
CA LYS A 58 2.54 2.62 3.39
C LYS A 58 3.08 1.19 3.51
N THR A 59 4.32 1.03 3.96
CA THR A 59 4.91 -0.30 4.18
C THR A 59 4.16 -1.08 5.25
N LEU A 60 3.86 -0.45 6.40
CA LEU A 60 3.09 -1.08 7.48
C LEU A 60 1.66 -1.40 7.04
N ALA A 61 0.99 -0.46 6.38
CA ALA A 61 -0.36 -0.65 5.87
C ALA A 61 -0.42 -1.82 4.88
N ARG A 62 0.55 -1.93 3.96
CA ARG A 62 0.65 -3.07 3.03
C ARG A 62 0.77 -4.40 3.77
N ILE A 63 1.67 -4.48 4.75
CA ILE A 63 1.90 -5.73 5.50
C ILE A 63 0.60 -6.15 6.20
N GLU A 64 -0.05 -5.21 6.88
CA GLU A 64 -1.25 -5.51 7.65
C GLU A 64 -2.45 -5.85 6.76
N LEU A 65 -2.70 -5.08 5.69
CA LEU A 65 -3.79 -5.34 4.76
C LEU A 65 -3.64 -6.69 4.06
N THR A 66 -2.43 -7.00 3.57
CA THR A 66 -2.18 -8.28 2.88
C THR A 66 -2.36 -9.48 3.80
N GLN A 67 -1.99 -9.36 5.07
CA GLN A 67 -2.25 -10.38 6.08
C GLN A 67 -3.73 -10.51 6.43
N ARG A 68 -4.42 -9.40 6.73
CA ARG A 68 -5.84 -9.40 7.11
C ARG A 68 -6.73 -9.95 6.01
N LEU A 69 -6.46 -9.56 4.76
CA LEU A 69 -7.22 -9.98 3.58
C LEU A 69 -6.72 -11.29 2.96
N LYS A 70 -5.64 -11.87 3.50
CA LYS A 70 -5.01 -13.12 3.01
C LYS A 70 -4.69 -13.08 1.50
N LEU A 71 -4.24 -11.92 1.04
CA LEU A 71 -3.94 -11.69 -0.37
C LEU A 71 -2.71 -12.48 -0.79
N LYS A 72 -2.77 -13.03 -2.00
CA LYS A 72 -1.63 -13.69 -2.64
C LYS A 72 -0.96 -12.70 -3.58
N ARG A 73 0.33 -12.90 -3.84
CA ARG A 73 0.98 -12.19 -4.94
C ARG A 73 0.46 -12.68 -6.28
N ARG A 74 0.30 -11.76 -7.22
CA ARG A 74 0.03 -12.04 -8.63
C ARG A 74 1.14 -12.94 -9.15
N CYS A 75 0.76 -14.11 -9.67
CA CYS A 75 1.71 -14.95 -10.39
C CYS A 75 1.92 -14.30 -11.78
N PRO A 76 3.10 -13.79 -12.11
CA PRO A 76 3.33 -13.22 -13.43
C PRO A 76 3.13 -14.32 -14.48
N GLU A 77 2.26 -14.08 -15.46
CA GLU A 77 2.13 -14.99 -16.60
C GLU A 77 3.49 -15.04 -17.32
N PRO A 78 4.11 -16.22 -17.47
CA PRO A 78 5.40 -16.30 -18.15
C PRO A 78 5.24 -15.82 -19.59
N THR A 79 6.20 -15.04 -20.08
CA THR A 79 6.20 -14.47 -21.44
C THR A 79 5.94 -15.52 -22.52
N VAL A 80 6.39 -16.76 -22.31
CA VAL A 80 6.13 -17.90 -23.21
C VAL A 80 4.63 -18.18 -23.39
N ALA A 81 3.81 -18.03 -22.35
CA ALA A 81 2.36 -18.24 -22.44
C ALA A 81 1.66 -17.12 -23.24
N GLN A 82 2.19 -15.89 -23.20
CA GLN A 82 1.67 -14.77 -24.00
C GLN A 82 1.94 -15.00 -25.50
N TYR A 83 3.15 -15.47 -25.85
CA TYR A 83 3.49 -15.84 -27.24
C TYR A 83 2.57 -16.94 -27.79
N LEU A 84 2.23 -17.95 -26.99
CA LEU A 84 1.36 -19.05 -27.42
C LEU A 84 -0.09 -18.61 -27.70
N ARG A 85 -0.59 -17.56 -27.03
CA ARG A 85 -1.93 -17.00 -27.31
C ARG A 85 -1.99 -16.11 -28.56
N LEU A 86 -0.88 -15.49 -28.94
CA LEU A 86 -0.81 -14.58 -30.09
C LEU A 86 -0.58 -15.31 -31.43
N HIS A 87 -0.21 -16.60 -31.39
CA HIS A 87 0.12 -17.40 -32.56
C HIS A 87 -0.85 -18.57 -32.79
N HIS A 88 -2.06 -18.53 -32.20
CA HIS A 88 -3.14 -19.50 -32.42
C HIS A 88 -4.37 -18.85 -33.05
#